data_AF-F0SC37-F1
#
_entry.id   AF-F0SC37-F1
#
_cell.length_a   1.000
_cell.length_b   1.000
_cell.length_c   1.000
_cell.angle_alpha   90.00
_cell.angle_beta   90.00
_cell.angle_gamma   90.00
#
_symmetry.space_group_name_H-M   'P 1'
#
loop_
_entity.id
_entity.type
_entity.pdbx_description
1 polymer ?
#
loop_
_entity_poly.entity_id
_entity_poly.type
_entity_poly.pdbx_seq_one_letter_code
_entity_poly.pdbx_strand_id
1 'polypeptide(L)' 'MQETDDAPIVLANGIVINELTNIKLKNLLANRLTPEKVQITILEKAPEGLYINKRWTGVIVLTINNKKIKGF' A
#
# COMPACT_ATOMS: atom_id res chain seq x y z
N MET A 1 0.07 -16.82 -18.24
CA MET A 1 -0.98 -16.26 -17.38
C MET A 1 -0.56 -14.84 -17.05
N GLN A 2 -1.25 -13.85 -17.59
CA GLN A 2 -0.91 -12.44 -17.44
C GLN A 2 -2.12 -11.74 -16.81
N GLU A 3 -2.33 -11.99 -15.52
CA GLU A 3 -3.35 -11.32 -14.70
C GLU A 3 -2.64 -10.33 -13.77
N THR A 4 -2.23 -9.16 -14.26
CA THR A 4 -1.69 -8.12 -13.37
C THR A 4 -2.05 -6.68 -13.76
N ASP A 5 -2.56 -6.42 -14.97
CA ASP A 5 -2.81 -5.03 -15.40
C ASP A 5 -4.16 -4.45 -14.96
N ASP A 6 -5.08 -5.27 -14.43
CA ASP A 6 -6.38 -4.80 -13.92
C ASP A 6 -6.48 -4.77 -12.38
N ALA A 7 -5.39 -5.08 -11.65
CA ALA A 7 -5.37 -5.01 -10.19
C ALA A 7 -5.12 -3.57 -9.68
N PRO A 8 -5.73 -3.15 -8.56
CA PRO A 8 -5.46 -1.84 -7.96
C PRO A 8 -4.03 -1.75 -7.44
N ILE A 9 -3.46 -0.55 -7.47
CA ILE A 9 -2.14 -0.29 -6.89
C ILE A 9 -2.27 -0.26 -5.37
N VAL A 10 -1.46 -1.07 -4.66
CA VAL A 10 -1.42 -1.06 -3.20
C VAL A 10 -0.24 -0.23 -2.73
N LEU A 11 -0.49 0.76 -1.88
CA LEU A 11 0.51 1.58 -1.23
C LEU A 11 0.47 1.33 0.28
N ALA A 12 1.61 1.11 0.92
CA ALA A 12 1.73 1.10 2.38
C ALA A 12 2.65 2.24 2.82
N ASN A 13 2.12 3.20 3.59
CA ASN A 13 2.83 4.42 4.00
C ASN A 13 3.55 5.13 2.82
N GLY A 14 2.92 5.16 1.64
CA GLY A 14 3.47 5.78 0.43
C GLY A 14 4.41 4.89 -0.40
N ILE A 15 4.70 3.67 0.03
CA ILE A 15 5.55 2.72 -0.72
C ILE A 15 4.66 1.74 -1.50
N VAL A 16 4.92 1.57 -2.79
CA VAL A 16 4.22 0.59 -3.64
C VAL A 16 4.56 -0.83 -3.19
N ILE A 17 3.52 -1.63 -2.93
CA ILE A 17 3.63 -3.04 -2.57
C ILE A 17 3.27 -3.89 -3.77
N ASN A 18 4.23 -4.68 -4.22
CA ASN A 18 4.12 -5.57 -5.37
C ASN A 18 4.99 -6.82 -5.18
N GLU A 19 5.01 -7.69 -6.18
CA GLU A 19 5.77 -8.94 -6.15
C GLU A 19 7.28 -8.72 -5.99
N LEU A 20 7.79 -7.63 -6.57
CA LEU A 20 9.20 -7.20 -6.51
C LEU A 20 9.59 -6.54 -5.18
N THR A 21 8.62 -6.31 -4.28
CA THR A 21 8.88 -5.70 -2.99
C THR A 21 9.76 -6.60 -2.13
N ASN A 22 10.82 -6.03 -1.56
CA ASN A 22 11.83 -6.76 -0.78
C ASN A 22 11.20 -7.56 0.37
N ILE A 23 11.68 -8.80 0.58
CA ILE A 23 11.22 -9.72 1.64
C ILE A 23 11.24 -9.08 3.03
N LYS A 24 12.24 -8.26 3.36
CA LYS A 24 12.30 -7.53 4.65
C LYS A 24 11.12 -6.59 4.81
N LEU A 25 10.72 -5.90 3.74
CA LEU A 25 9.58 -4.99 3.76
C LEU A 25 8.27 -5.78 3.86
N LYS A 26 8.13 -6.88 3.10
CA LYS A 26 6.97 -7.79 3.20
C LYS A 26 6.78 -8.31 4.63
N ASN A 27 7.85 -8.74 5.29
CA ASN A 27 7.81 -9.22 6.67
C ASN A 27 7.48 -8.11 7.67
N LEU A 28 8.04 -6.90 7.48
CA LEU A 28 7.71 -5.75 8.31
C LEU A 28 6.23 -5.37 8.20
N LEU A 29 5.69 -5.41 6.98
CA LEU A 29 4.29 -5.16 6.70
C LEU A 29 3.40 -6.25 7.30
N ALA A 30 3.71 -7.52 7.10
CA ALA A 30 2.93 -8.62 7.68
C ALA A 30 2.79 -8.52 9.21
N ASN A 31 3.83 -8.09 9.91
CA ASN A 31 3.82 -7.93 11.37
C ASN A 31 3.09 -6.67 11.86
N ARG A 32 2.84 -5.69 10.98
CA ARG A 32 2.26 -4.39 11.34
C ARG A 32 0.89 -4.15 10.73
N LEU A 33 0.53 -4.90 9.69
CA LEU A 33 -0.77 -4.85 9.03
C LEU A 33 -1.83 -5.62 9.83
N THR A 34 -1.99 -5.30 11.11
CA THR A 34 -3.12 -5.78 11.90
C THR A 34 -4.31 -4.83 11.68
N PRO A 35 -5.57 -5.32 11.59
CA PRO A 35 -6.73 -4.47 11.32
C PRO A 35 -6.84 -3.25 12.25
N GLU A 36 -6.41 -3.42 13.50
CA GLU A 36 -6.42 -2.39 14.55
C GLU A 36 -5.40 -1.26 14.34
N LYS A 37 -4.37 -1.49 13.53
CA LYS A 37 -3.24 -0.57 13.31
C LYS A 37 -3.21 -0.02 11.89
N VAL A 38 -4.16 -0.40 11.05
CA VAL A 38 -4.19 -0.01 9.64
C VAL A 38 -5.46 0.78 9.37
N GLN A 39 -5.27 2.00 8.87
CA GLN A 39 -6.33 2.73 8.21
C GLN A 39 -6.23 2.48 6.71
N ILE A 40 -7.33 2.02 6.11
CA ILE A 40 -7.43 1.76 4.67
C ILE A 40 -8.16 2.93 4.04
N THR A 41 -7.57 3.53 3.00
CA THR A 41 -8.23 4.53 2.15
C THR A 41 -8.24 4.02 0.72
N ILE A 42 -9.41 3.98 0.10
CA ILE A 42 -9.56 3.58 -1.29
C ILE A 42 -9.74 4.85 -2.12
N LEU A 43 -8.87 5.03 -3.12
CA LEU A 43 -9.00 6.09 -4.10
C LEU A 43 -9.57 5.47 -5.37
N GLU A 44 -10.84 5.74 -5.63
CA GLU A 44 -11.53 5.26 -6.84
C GLU A 44 -11.19 6.11 -8.07
N LYS A 45 -10.82 7.37 -7.85
CA LYS A 45 -10.42 8.33 -8.89
C LYS A 45 -8.94 8.67 -8.77
N ALA A 46 -8.29 8.82 -9.91
CA ALA A 46 -6.90 9.25 -9.98
C ALA A 46 -6.76 10.64 -9.34
N PRO A 47 -5.94 10.81 -8.29
CA PRO A 47 -5.69 12.13 -7.73
C PRO A 47 -4.93 13.00 -8.72
N GLU A 48 -5.24 14.30 -8.72
CA GLU A 48 -4.57 15.27 -9.59
C GLU A 48 -3.06 15.28 -9.33
N GLY A 49 -2.27 15.23 -10.40
CA GLY A 49 -0.80 15.26 -10.34
C GLY A 49 -0.11 13.92 -10.07
N LEU A 50 -0.85 12.82 -9.90
CA LEU A 50 -0.24 11.49 -9.76
C LEU A 50 0.03 10.87 -11.14
N TYR A 51 1.30 10.85 -11.56
CA TYR A 51 1.72 10.19 -12.79
C TYR A 51 1.78 8.66 -12.60
N ILE A 52 0.91 7.92 -13.29
CA ILE A 52 0.89 6.46 -13.30
C ILE A 52 1.07 5.97 -14.73
N ASN A 53 2.11 5.20 -14.99
CA ASN A 53 2.41 4.63 -16.31
C ASN A 53 1.62 3.34 -16.61
N LYS A 54 0.39 3.24 -16.08
CA LYS A 54 -0.51 2.09 -16.18
C LYS A 54 -1.96 2.57 -16.18
N ARG A 55 -2.87 1.72 -16.67
CA ARG A 55 -4.32 1.97 -16.58
C ARG A 55 -4.72 2.19 -15.13
N TRP A 56 -5.55 3.20 -14.87
CA TRP A 56 -6.06 3.46 -13.54
C TRP A 56 -7.12 2.41 -13.17
N THR A 57 -6.82 1.63 -12.14
CA THR A 57 -7.67 0.55 -11.59
C THR A 57 -8.07 0.84 -10.13
N GLY A 58 -7.69 2.02 -9.61
CA GLY A 58 -7.82 2.41 -8.22
C GLY A 58 -6.51 2.27 -7.43
N VAL A 59 -6.43 2.98 -6.31
CA VAL A 59 -5.31 2.88 -5.36
C VAL A 59 -5.84 2.53 -3.97
N ILE A 60 -5.25 1.51 -3.35
CA ILE A 60 -5.48 1.15 -1.96
C ILE A 60 -4.32 1.70 -1.15
N VAL A 61 -4.60 2.67 -0.28
CA VAL A 61 -3.62 3.25 0.65
C VAL A 61 -3.79 2.64 2.03
N LEU A 62 -2.76 1.94 2.49
CA LEU A 62 -2.63 1.40 3.83
C LEU A 62 -1.78 2.38 4.66
N THR A 63 -2.41 3.05 5.61
CA THR A 63 -1.71 3.90 6.58
C THR A 63 -1.55 3.11 7.88
N ILE A 64 -0.31 2.77 8.20
CA ILE A 64 0.02 2.01 9.40
C ILE A 64 0.22 3.02 10.54
N ASN A 65 -0.76 3.07 11.43
CA ASN A 65 -0.74 3.91 12.63
C ASN A 65 0.25 3.35 13.64
N ASN A 66 1.49 3.80 13.53
CA ASN A 66 2.46 3.67 14.61
C ASN A 66 2.07 4.67 15.70
N LYS A 67 1.18 4.28 16.63
CA LYS A 67 1.23 4.87 17.98
C LYS A 67 2.67 4.65 18.42
N LYS A 68 3.46 5.74 18.53
CA LYS A 68 4.83 5.68 19.04
C LYS A 68 4.81 4.82 20.30
N ILE A 69 5.51 3.69 20.25
CA ILE A 69 5.92 3.03 21.49
C ILE A 69 6.90 4.03 22.12
N LYS A 70 6.43 4.78 23.13
CA LYS A 70 7.33 5.55 24.00
C LYS A 70 8.28 4.52 24.63
N GLY A 71 9.58 4.59 24.33
CA GLY A 71 10.56 3.73 24.99
C GLY A 71 11.72 3.23 24.13
N PHE A 72 12.17 3.97 23.12
CA PHE A 72 13.55 3.87 22.61
C PHE A 72 14.12 5.27 22.49
#